data_AF-A0A6V7KT77-F1
#
_entry.id   AF-A0A6V7KT77-F1
#
_cell.length_a   1.000
_cell.length_b   1.000
_cell.length_c   1.000
_cell.angle_alpha   90.00
_cell.angle_beta   90.00
_cell.angle_gamma   90.00
#
_symmetry.space_group_name_H-M   'P 1'
#
loop_
_entity.id
_entity.type
_entity.pdbx_description
1 polymer ?
#
loop_
_entity_poly.entity_id
_entity_poly.type
_entity_poly.pdbx_seq_one_letter_code
_entity_poly.pdbx_strand_id
1 'polypeptide(L)' 'ALWDIETGQQCTAFVGHTGDVMSLSLAPDMRTFVSGACDASAKLWDIREGSCKQTFPGHESDINAVT' A
#
# COMPACT_ATOMS: atom_id res chain seq x y z
N ALA A 1 2.27 -7.20 1.56
CA ALA A 1 3.54 -7.42 2.28
C ALA A 1 4.71 -7.27 1.30
N LEU A 2 5.88 -6.86 1.78
CA LEU A 2 7.13 -6.81 1.01
C LEU A 2 7.92 -8.12 1.22
N TRP A 3 8.44 -8.65 0.12
CA TRP A 3 9.17 -9.92 0.10
C TRP A 3 10.51 -9.72 -0.59
N ASP A 4 11.53 -10.34 -0.01
CA ASP A 4 12.82 -10.49 -0.64
C ASP A 4 12.75 -11.70 -1.59
N ILE A 5 12.99 -11.47 -2.88
CA ILE A 5 12.85 -12.51 -3.91
C ILE A 5 14.01 -13.49 -3.93
N GLU A 6 15.19 -13.10 -3.43
CA GLU A 6 16.39 -13.93 -3.47
C GLU A 6 16.35 -14.98 -2.35
N THR A 7 15.87 -14.57 -1.17
CA THR A 7 15.76 -15.41 0.02
C THR A 7 14.38 -16.02 0.20
N GLY A 8 13.35 -15.48 -0.47
CA GLY A 8 11.94 -15.86 -0.29
C GLY A 8 11.36 -15.44 1.05
N GLN A 9 12.06 -14.59 1.81
CA GLN A 9 11.63 -14.17 3.14
C GLN A 9 10.73 -12.93 3.07
N GLN A 10 9.73 -12.89 3.94
CA GLN A 10 8.92 -11.69 4.12
C GLN A 10 9.74 -10.64 4.86
N CYS A 11 9.96 -9.48 4.26
CA CYS A 11 10.65 -8.36 4.90
C CYS A 11 9.73 -7.61 5.86
N THR A 12 8.51 -7.27 5.41
CA THR A 12 7.62 -6.37 6.14
C THR A 12 6.16 -6.57 5.74
N ALA A 13 5.26 -6.56 6.71
CA ALA A 13 3.83 -6.56 6.47
C ALA A 13 3.26 -5.14 6.64
N PHE A 14 2.55 -4.66 5.63
CA PHE A 14 1.82 -3.39 5.69
C PHE A 14 0.38 -3.67 6.10
N VAL A 15 0.05 -3.33 7.35
CA VAL A 15 -1.26 -3.60 7.95
C VAL A 15 -1.98 -2.27 8.15
N GLY A 16 -3.23 -2.17 7.68
CA GLY A 16 -4.05 -0.98 7.91
C GLY A 16 -5.23 -0.78 6.98
N HIS A 17 -5.27 -1.46 5.82
CA HIS A 17 -6.51 -1.57 5.05
C HIS A 17 -7.49 -2.52 5.74
N THR A 18 -8.78 -2.18 5.69
CA THR A 18 -9.87 -3.01 6.24
C THR A 18 -10.63 -3.77 5.16
N GLY A 19 -10.33 -3.51 3.90
CA GLY A 19 -10.85 -4.21 2.73
C GLY A 19 -9.73 -4.73 1.85
N ASP A 20 -10.08 -5.48 0.81
CA ASP A 20 -9.11 -6.07 -0.10
C ASP A 20 -8.33 -4.98 -0.84
N VAL A 21 -7.01 -5.13 -0.88
CA VAL A 21 -6.12 -4.21 -1.61
C VAL A 21 -6.17 -4.58 -3.08
N MET A 22 -6.68 -3.67 -3.90
CA MET A 22 -6.93 -3.90 -5.33
C MET A 22 -5.83 -3.32 -6.22
N SER A 23 -5.07 -2.33 -5.72
CA SER A 23 -4.06 -1.65 -6.53
C SER A 23 -2.88 -1.13 -5.72
N LEU A 24 -1.73 -0.99 -6.38
CA LEU A 24 -0.48 -0.50 -5.81
C LEU A 24 0.31 0.28 -6.87
N SER A 25 0.81 1.47 -6.51
CA SER A 25 1.74 2.27 -7.33
C SER A 25 2.96 2.68 -6.50
N LEU A 26 4.15 2.48 -7.05
CA LEU A 26 5.43 2.78 -6.41
C LEU A 26 5.91 4.17 -6.85
N ALA A 27 6.33 5.00 -5.90
CA ALA A 27 6.93 6.28 -6.24
C ALA A 27 8.31 6.09 -6.89
N PRO A 28 8.74 7.00 -7.80
CA PRO A 28 10.05 6.92 -8.44
C PRO A 28 11.24 6.95 -7.46
N ASP A 29 11.02 7.45 -6.24
CA ASP A 29 12.02 7.51 -5.18
C ASP A 29 12.31 6.14 -4.54
N MET A 30 11.54 5.10 -4.88
CA MET A 30 11.60 3.75 -4.30
C MET A 30 11.53 3.70 -2.78
N ARG A 31 11.01 4.76 -2.16
CA ARG A 31 10.89 4.88 -0.71
C ARG A 31 9.45 4.76 -0.26
N THR A 32 8.52 5.21 -1.10
CA THR A 32 7.10 5.18 -0.78
C THR A 32 6.28 4.52 -1.88
N PHE A 33 5.13 3.95 -1.49
CA PHE A 33 4.13 3.48 -2.44
C PHE A 33 2.74 3.83 -1.93
N VAL A 34 1.79 3.92 -2.86
CA VAL A 34 0.36 4.09 -2.58
C VAL A 34 -0.34 2.77 -2.85
N SER A 35 -1.24 2.37 -1.96
CA SER A 35 -2.19 1.30 -2.21
C SER A 35 -3.62 1.82 -2.21
N GLY A 36 -4.46 1.23 -3.06
CA GLY A 36 -5.91 1.45 -3.07
C GLY A 36 -6.66 0.17 -2.72
N ALA A 37 -7.76 0.28 -1.97
CA ALA A 37 -8.52 -0.87 -1.49
C ALA A 37 -10.05 -0.68 -1.59
N CYS A 38 -10.77 -1.78 -1.36
CA CYS A 38 -12.24 -1.82 -1.24
C CYS A 38 -12.76 -1.18 0.07
N ASP A 39 -11.88 -0.68 0.94
CA ASP A 39 -12.30 0.15 2.08
C ASP A 39 -12.50 1.63 1.70
N ALA A 40 -12.59 1.90 0.38
CA ALA A 40 -12.74 3.22 -0.22
C ALA A 40 -11.65 4.23 0.22
N SER A 41 -10.47 3.72 0.58
CA SER A 41 -9.31 4.54 0.96
C SER A 41 -8.09 4.19 0.14
N ALA A 42 -7.26 5.21 -0.11
CA ALA A 42 -5.89 5.02 -0.54
C ALA A 42 -4.95 5.28 0.65
N LYS A 43 -3.84 4.55 0.75
CA LYS A 43 -2.84 4.72 1.82
C LYS A 43 -1.46 4.88 1.23
N LEU A 44 -0.71 5.87 1.73
CA LEU A 44 0.71 6.06 1.44
C LEU A 44 1.54 5.36 2.51
N TRP A 45 2.50 4.57 2.08
CA TRP A 45 3.37 3.76 2.95
C TRP A 45 4.82 4.16 2.78
N ASP A 46 5.58 4.13 3.88
CA ASP A 46 7.04 4.15 3.82
C ASP A 46 7.56 2.72 3.80
N ILE A 47 8.35 2.38 2.76
CA ILE A 47 8.90 1.02 2.59
C ILE A 47 9.90 0.69 3.68
N ARG A 48 10.69 1.67 4.13
CA ARG A 48 11.74 1.43 5.13
C ARG A 48 11.19 1.32 6.53
N GLU A 49 10.18 2.12 6.85
CA GLU A 49 9.57 2.12 8.18
C GLU A 49 8.50 1.03 8.31
N GLY A 50 7.96 0.53 7.20
CA GLY A 50 6.93 -0.50 7.20
C GLY A 50 5.56 0.00 7.68
N SER A 51 5.35 1.31 7.69
CA SER A 51 4.19 1.95 8.31
C SER A 51 3.43 2.87 7.35
N CYS A 52 2.13 3.02 7.61
CA CYS A 52 1.27 3.96 6.90
C CYS A 52 1.65 5.39 7.30
N LYS A 53 2.04 6.21 6.33
CA LYS A 53 2.31 7.64 6.54
C LYS A 53 1.04 8.47 6.49
N GLN A 54 0.13 8.12 5.58
CA GLN A 54 -1.08 8.90 5.34
C GLN A 54 -2.19 8.01 4.79
N THR A 55 -3.42 8.29 5.23
CA THR A 55 -4.64 7.72 4.66
C THR A 55 -5.40 8.82 3.92
N PHE A 56 -5.83 8.54 2.70
CA PHE A 56 -6.63 9.40 1.85
C PHE A 56 -8.05 8.83 1.78
N PRO A 57 -8.97 9.33 2.62
CA PRO A 57 -10.39 9.03 2.51
C PRO A 57 -11.03 9.91 1.42
N GLY A 58 -12.20 9.51 0.93
CA GLY A 58 -13.03 10.37 0.06
C GLY A 58 -13.45 9.74 -1.25
N HIS A 59 -13.06 8.49 -1.53
CA HIS A 59 -13.74 7.72 -2.56
C HIS A 59 -15.10 7.26 -2.02
N GLU A 60 -16.13 7.34 -2.86
CA GLU A 60 -17.49 6.88 -2.51
C GLU A 60 -17.64 5.36 -2.68
N SER A 61 -16.61 4.69 -3.21
CA SER A 61 -16.60 3.26 -3.55
C SER A 61 -15.16 2.72 -3.61
N ASP A 62 -15.02 1.45 -4.00
CA ASP A 62 -13.77 0.70 -4.12
C ASP A 62 -12.76 1.39 -5.05
N ILE A 63 -11.50 1.41 -4.62
CA ILE A 63 -10.40 1.91 -5.44
C ILE A 63 -9.80 0.75 -6.24
N ASN A 64 -10.18 0.66 -7.51
CA ASN A 64 -9.70 -0.40 -8.40
C ASN A 64 -8.29 -0.17 -8.97
N ALA A 65 -7.87 1.10 -9.08
CA ALA A 65 -6.57 1.46 -9.65
C ALA A 65 -6.01 2.71 -8.98
N VAL A 66 -4.71 2.68 -8.66
CA VAL A 66 -3.89 3.83 -8.32
C VAL A 66 -2.72 3.88 -9.30
N THR A 67 -2.35 5.09 -9.75
CA THR A 67 -1.24 5.31 -10.68
C THR A 67 -0.22 6.27 -10.09
#